data_AF-A0AAW6U3X4-F1
#
_entry.id   AF-A0AAW6U3X4-F1
#
_cell.length_a   1.000
_cell.length_b   1.000
_cell.length_c   1.000
_cell.angle_alpha   90.00
_cell.angle_beta   90.00
_cell.angle_gamma   90.00
#
_symmetry.space_group_name_H-M   'P 1'
#
loop_
_entity.id
_entity.type
_entity.pdbx_description
1 polymer ?
#
loop_
_entity_poly.entity_id
_entity_poly.type
_entity_poly.pdbx_seq_one_letter_code
_entity_poly.pdbx_strand_id
1 'polypeptide(L)'
;MKLIKNKKGIGLPTVLGVVAFVLGTTATLLTYVFFQARLIQTSIESSESYINAVQKVETTLNIIVRDQLLDEDYLNSLESYMDVSIEPYGNNLWSVSSTLSNGRKVTSFITGSTMVVNTYETIFEKTGEEPDFYLSPLITPSSLLTSYLVNYLKVNFPELSMNQSLTSFQEIVDYIKLQSMGNNGFEIVPRTLLTSQSNPTVLSHWIIEDDVSITGGKNLTIPNGLMLIIDGDLNLSAGSKLYGNVVVNGKVTYSSQGSRVQGLEGTIYANGNVDFAKNMTLGTYERPSFVFSEQDIILDNNTSGIAYFLSQNFSAQQGNIYITGGVYTVYNSILQNDVELYPDLDESLFYDYAIPTVVYVESDSTGEIGFSGFRFTYPKLTT
;
A
#
# COMPACT_ATOMS: atom_id res chain seq x y z
N MET A 1 -28.26 82.42 -12.61
CA MET A 1 -28.34 80.95 -12.73
C MET A 1 -26.97 80.44 -13.20
N LYS A 2 -26.12 79.98 -12.28
CA LYS A 2 -24.87 79.27 -12.57
C LYS A 2 -24.92 77.97 -11.79
N LEU A 3 -25.56 76.96 -12.39
CA LEU A 3 -25.21 75.57 -12.10
C LEU A 3 -23.79 75.39 -12.64
N ILE A 4 -22.82 75.12 -11.76
CA ILE A 4 -21.68 74.21 -11.94
C ILE A 4 -20.67 74.40 -10.79
N LYS A 5 -20.15 73.26 -10.32
CA LYS A 5 -18.93 73.00 -9.53
C LYS A 5 -19.01 73.18 -8.00
N ASN A 6 -19.37 72.09 -7.31
CA ASN A 6 -18.64 71.73 -6.11
C ASN A 6 -18.43 70.20 -6.05
N LYS A 7 -17.38 69.72 -6.73
CA LYS A 7 -16.78 68.41 -6.45
C LYS A 7 -16.16 68.51 -5.06
N LYS A 8 -16.90 68.17 -4.00
CA LYS A 8 -16.31 68.01 -2.66
C LYS A 8 -15.34 66.83 -2.74
N GLY A 9 -14.05 67.14 -2.79
CA GLY A 9 -12.97 66.15 -2.80
C GLY A 9 -13.03 65.29 -1.54
N ILE A 10 -12.73 64.00 -1.72
CA ILE A 10 -12.57 63.05 -0.62
C ILE A 10 -11.50 63.60 0.34
N GLY A 11 -11.78 63.60 1.65
CA GLY A 11 -10.86 64.09 2.66
C GLY A 11 -9.55 63.29 2.65
N LEU A 12 -8.42 63.98 2.84
CA LEU A 12 -7.07 63.39 2.86
C LEU A 12 -6.95 62.09 3.70
N PRO A 13 -7.57 61.97 4.90
CA PRO A 13 -7.51 60.75 5.70
C PRO A 13 -8.18 59.55 5.04
N THR A 14 -9.27 59.77 4.30
CA THR A 14 -9.97 58.71 3.56
C THR A 14 -9.15 58.23 2.38
N VAL A 15 -8.45 59.13 1.68
CA VAL A 15 -7.53 58.76 0.59
C VAL A 15 -6.37 57.93 1.15
N LEU A 16 -5.78 58.34 2.27
CA LEU A 16 -4.73 57.57 2.97
C LEU A 16 -5.21 56.20 3.42
N GLY A 17 -6.43 56.10 3.97
CA GLY A 17 -7.03 54.82 4.36
C GLY A 17 -7.23 53.87 3.18
N VAL A 18 -7.72 54.38 2.03
CA VAL A 18 -7.87 53.59 0.80
C VAL A 18 -6.50 53.15 0.26
N VAL A 19 -5.51 54.05 0.23
CA VAL A 19 -4.15 53.71 -0.25
C VAL A 19 -3.50 52.67 0.66
N ALA A 20 -3.59 52.81 1.99
CA ALA A 20 -3.07 51.83 2.95
C ALA A 20 -3.79 50.48 2.81
N PHE A 21 -5.11 50.48 2.60
CA PHE A 21 -5.88 49.26 2.36
C PHE A 21 -5.47 48.58 1.04
N VAL A 22 -5.32 49.33 -0.04
CA VAL A 22 -4.86 48.79 -1.34
C VAL A 22 -3.44 48.25 -1.25
N LEU A 23 -2.52 48.96 -0.59
CA LEU A 23 -1.16 48.49 -0.38
C LEU A 23 -1.12 47.24 0.52
N GLY A 24 -1.89 47.22 1.60
CA GLY A 24 -2.00 46.07 2.50
C GLY A 24 -2.56 44.84 1.79
N THR A 25 -3.68 44.98 1.08
CA THR A 25 -4.29 43.88 0.32
C THR A 25 -3.38 43.40 -0.81
N THR A 26 -2.71 44.30 -1.52
CA THR A 26 -1.74 43.94 -2.57
C THR A 26 -0.52 43.21 -1.99
N ALA A 27 0.03 43.67 -0.87
CA ALA A 27 1.17 43.02 -0.20
C ALA A 27 0.79 41.62 0.30
N THR A 28 -0.39 41.46 0.91
CA THR A 28 -0.88 40.14 1.34
C THR A 28 -1.09 39.20 0.15
N LEU A 29 -1.68 39.69 -0.94
CA LEU A 29 -1.88 38.91 -2.16
C LEU A 29 -0.54 38.45 -2.77
N LEU A 30 0.42 39.36 -2.93
CA LEU A 30 1.76 39.02 -3.44
C LEU A 30 2.48 38.02 -2.55
N THR A 31 2.38 38.18 -1.24
CA THR A 31 2.98 37.25 -0.26
C THR A 31 2.36 35.86 -0.39
N TYR A 32 1.03 35.77 -0.47
CA TYR A 32 0.32 34.51 -0.66
C TYR A 32 0.71 33.81 -1.97
N VAL A 33 0.73 34.55 -3.08
CA VAL A 33 1.12 34.02 -4.39
C VAL A 33 2.56 33.50 -4.36
N PHE A 34 3.48 34.24 -3.75
CA PHE A 34 4.88 33.80 -3.63
C PHE A 34 5.02 32.52 -2.80
N PHE A 35 4.34 32.43 -1.65
CA PHE A 35 4.40 31.22 -0.82
C PHE A 35 3.76 30.02 -1.53
N GLN A 36 2.64 30.19 -2.22
CA GLN A 36 2.04 29.11 -3.01
C GLN A 36 2.95 28.67 -4.15
N ALA A 37 3.53 29.60 -4.90
CA ALA A 37 4.46 29.28 -5.98
C ALA A 37 5.66 28.49 -5.47
N ARG A 38 6.20 28.86 -4.30
CA ARG A 38 7.30 28.13 -3.66
C ARG A 38 6.89 26.72 -3.22
N LEU A 39 5.71 26.56 -2.62
CA LEU A 39 5.20 25.24 -2.23
C LEU A 39 4.99 24.32 -3.44
N ILE A 40 4.45 24.86 -4.52
CA ILE A 40 4.28 24.12 -5.79
C ILE A 40 5.65 23.69 -6.33
N GLN A 41 6.60 24.62 -6.40
CA GLN A 41 7.96 24.31 -6.89
C GLN A 41 8.63 23.21 -6.05
N THR A 42 8.59 23.31 -4.72
CA THR A 42 9.14 22.26 -3.84
C THR A 42 8.42 20.93 -4.01
N SER A 43 7.10 20.93 -4.24
CA SER A 43 6.34 19.71 -4.52
C SER A 43 6.76 19.07 -5.85
N ILE A 44 6.98 19.88 -6.90
CA ILE A 44 7.45 19.41 -8.20
C ILE A 44 8.84 18.81 -8.06
N GLU A 45 9.79 19.53 -7.47
CA GLU A 45 11.17 19.07 -7.27
C GLU A 45 11.23 17.75 -6.47
N SER A 46 10.40 17.62 -5.42
CA SER A 46 10.32 16.38 -4.66
C SER A 46 9.74 15.22 -5.47
N SER A 47 8.73 15.49 -6.31
CA SER A 47 8.10 14.47 -7.15
C SER A 47 9.03 14.01 -8.27
N GLU A 48 9.70 14.94 -8.94
CA GLU A 48 10.70 14.65 -9.97
C GLU A 48 11.89 13.89 -9.38
N SER A 49 12.41 14.30 -8.22
CA SER A 49 13.48 13.58 -7.54
C SER A 49 13.09 12.15 -7.23
N TYR A 50 11.85 11.91 -6.77
CA TYR A 50 11.35 10.57 -6.46
C TYR A 50 11.20 9.72 -7.73
N ILE A 51 10.53 10.24 -8.76
CA ILE A 51 10.33 9.52 -10.03
C ILE A 51 11.66 9.15 -10.66
N ASN A 52 12.62 10.07 -10.69
CA ASN A 52 13.95 9.81 -11.23
C ASN A 52 14.69 8.73 -10.43
N ALA A 53 14.58 8.75 -9.10
CA ALA A 53 15.20 7.73 -8.25
C ALA A 53 14.59 6.34 -8.48
N VAL A 54 13.25 6.25 -8.54
CA VAL A 54 12.55 4.99 -8.87
C VAL A 54 13.01 4.47 -10.23
N GLN A 55 13.00 5.32 -11.26
CA GLN A 55 13.42 4.94 -12.61
C GLN A 55 14.87 4.47 -12.68
N LYS A 56 15.80 5.14 -11.96
CA LYS A 56 17.20 4.73 -11.89
C LYS A 56 17.33 3.33 -11.28
N VAL A 57 16.70 3.11 -10.14
CA VAL A 57 16.73 1.82 -9.43
C VAL A 57 16.10 0.74 -10.30
N GLU A 58 14.91 0.97 -10.84
CA GLU A 58 14.20 0.02 -11.70
C GLU A 58 14.98 -0.33 -12.98
N THR A 59 15.57 0.67 -13.63
CA THR A 59 16.40 0.44 -14.82
C THR A 59 17.64 -0.38 -14.48
N THR A 60 18.28 -0.11 -13.34
CA THR A 60 19.42 -0.88 -12.84
C THR A 60 19.03 -2.35 -12.63
N LEU A 61 17.91 -2.60 -11.96
CA LEU A 61 17.39 -3.95 -11.71
C LEU A 61 17.09 -4.68 -13.01
N ASN A 62 16.42 -4.01 -13.96
CA ASN A 62 16.12 -4.60 -15.26
C ASN A 62 17.38 -4.93 -16.07
N ILE A 63 18.44 -4.13 -15.96
CA ILE A 63 19.75 -4.44 -16.57
C ILE A 63 20.36 -5.69 -15.90
N ILE A 64 20.35 -5.78 -14.57
CA ILE A 64 20.83 -6.95 -13.82
C ILE A 64 20.05 -8.21 -14.22
N VAL A 65 18.72 -8.15 -14.28
CA VAL A 65 17.85 -9.28 -14.65
C VAL A 65 18.09 -9.72 -16.10
N ARG A 66 18.30 -8.76 -17.02
CA ARG A 66 18.59 -9.03 -18.42
C ARG A 66 19.94 -9.73 -18.59
N ASP A 67 20.97 -9.21 -17.93
CA ASP A 67 22.35 -9.70 -18.10
C ASP A 67 22.63 -10.93 -17.24
N GLN A 68 21.80 -11.17 -16.22
CA GLN A 68 21.88 -12.29 -15.29
C GLN A 68 23.24 -12.37 -14.55
N LEU A 69 23.79 -11.21 -14.19
CA LEU A 69 25.08 -11.06 -13.53
C LEU A 69 24.96 -10.31 -12.20
N LEU A 70 25.60 -10.86 -11.16
CA LEU A 70 25.65 -10.30 -9.80
C LEU A 70 27.09 -10.33 -9.25
N ASP A 71 28.10 -10.48 -10.11
CA ASP A 71 29.50 -10.40 -9.70
C ASP A 71 29.88 -8.96 -9.32
N GLU A 72 30.83 -8.85 -8.40
CA GLU A 72 31.20 -7.57 -7.77
C GLU A 72 31.72 -6.53 -8.78
N ASP A 73 32.49 -6.95 -9.79
CA ASP A 73 33.04 -6.05 -10.81
C ASP A 73 31.92 -5.47 -11.70
N TYR A 74 30.97 -6.32 -12.11
CA TYR A 74 29.79 -5.90 -12.85
C TYR A 74 28.92 -4.93 -12.04
N LEU A 75 28.62 -5.26 -10.78
CA LEU A 75 27.79 -4.43 -9.92
C LEU A 75 28.43 -3.06 -9.64
N ASN A 76 29.74 -3.01 -9.34
CA ASN A 76 30.47 -1.76 -9.13
C ASN A 76 30.46 -0.86 -10.39
N SER A 77 30.58 -1.47 -11.57
CA SER A 77 30.52 -0.76 -12.85
C SER A 77 29.13 -0.17 -13.10
N LEU A 78 28.09 -0.95 -12.78
CA LEU A 78 26.70 -0.52 -12.95
C LEU A 78 26.30 0.55 -11.93
N GLU A 79 26.75 0.43 -10.68
CA GLU A 79 26.57 1.43 -9.62
C GLU A 79 27.06 2.82 -10.07
N SER A 80 28.29 2.87 -10.59
CA SER A 80 28.92 4.09 -11.09
C SER A 80 28.21 4.66 -12.31
N TYR A 81 27.71 3.80 -13.20
CA TYR A 81 27.05 4.21 -14.44
C TYR A 81 25.62 4.74 -14.19
N MET A 82 24.88 4.10 -13.30
CA MET A 82 23.47 4.42 -13.02
C MET A 82 23.29 5.45 -11.90
N ASP A 83 24.37 5.77 -11.16
CA ASP A 83 24.34 6.68 -10.00
C ASP A 83 23.32 6.20 -8.95
N VAL A 84 23.53 4.95 -8.54
CA VAL A 84 22.80 4.23 -7.49
C VAL A 84 23.81 3.70 -6.46
N SER A 85 23.35 2.99 -5.44
CA SER A 85 24.17 2.28 -4.46
C SER A 85 23.70 0.83 -4.41
N ILE A 86 24.61 -0.12 -4.61
CA ILE A 86 24.33 -1.56 -4.63
C ILE A 86 25.10 -2.21 -3.49
N GLU A 87 24.39 -2.61 -2.44
CA GLU A 87 25.00 -3.15 -1.23
C GLU A 87 24.47 -4.57 -0.93
N PRO A 88 25.32 -5.50 -0.48
CA PRO A 88 24.86 -6.82 -0.05
C PRO A 88 23.94 -6.70 1.17
N TYR A 89 22.79 -7.36 1.11
CA TYR A 89 21.76 -7.45 2.14
C TYR A 89 21.58 -8.92 2.56
N GLY A 90 22.68 -9.60 2.87
CA GLY A 90 22.72 -11.04 3.14
C GLY A 90 23.64 -11.79 2.17
N ASN A 91 23.51 -13.12 2.12
CA ASN A 91 24.41 -13.98 1.34
C ASN A 91 24.15 -13.92 -0.17
N ASN A 92 22.87 -13.90 -0.57
CA ASN A 92 22.44 -13.94 -1.97
C ASN A 92 21.34 -12.91 -2.26
N LEU A 93 21.36 -11.77 -1.57
CA LEU A 93 20.39 -10.71 -1.71
C LEU A 93 21.13 -9.37 -1.73
N TRP A 94 20.79 -8.51 -2.68
CA TRP A 94 21.39 -7.19 -2.84
C TRP A 94 20.33 -6.13 -2.71
N SER A 95 20.66 -5.03 -2.03
CA SER A 95 19.86 -3.82 -1.99
C SER A 95 20.37 -2.85 -3.06
N VAL A 96 19.46 -2.31 -3.86
CA VAL A 96 19.74 -1.27 -4.86
C VAL A 96 19.00 -0.01 -4.44
N SER A 97 19.73 1.07 -4.20
CA SER A 97 19.15 2.31 -3.68
C SER A 97 19.60 3.57 -4.40
N SER A 98 18.77 4.61 -4.39
CA SER A 98 19.11 5.95 -4.87
C SER A 98 18.67 6.98 -3.84
N THR A 99 19.54 7.96 -3.57
CA THR A 99 19.29 8.98 -2.54
C THR A 99 18.59 10.19 -3.13
N LEU A 100 17.52 10.64 -2.48
CA LEU A 100 16.75 11.82 -2.85
C LEU A 100 17.40 13.10 -2.33
N SER A 101 16.97 14.24 -2.88
CA SER A 101 17.43 15.57 -2.45
C SER A 101 17.17 15.89 -0.96
N ASN A 102 16.17 15.22 -0.36
CA ASN A 102 15.83 15.36 1.07
C ASN A 102 16.56 14.35 1.98
N GLY A 103 17.48 13.55 1.45
CA GLY A 103 18.26 12.56 2.19
C GLY A 103 17.59 11.19 2.38
N ARG A 104 16.30 11.05 2.05
CA ARG A 104 15.62 9.74 2.04
C ARG A 104 16.13 8.89 0.87
N LYS A 105 15.95 7.58 0.95
CA LYS A 105 16.37 6.66 -0.12
C LYS A 105 15.17 6.01 -0.80
N VAL A 106 15.29 5.71 -2.07
CA VAL A 106 14.42 4.74 -2.75
C VAL A 106 15.20 3.45 -2.86
N THR A 107 14.68 2.36 -2.32
CA THR A 107 15.38 1.07 -2.21
C THR A 107 14.54 -0.06 -2.79
N SER A 108 15.21 -0.99 -3.47
CA SER A 108 14.67 -2.27 -3.92
C SER A 108 15.65 -3.38 -3.56
N PHE A 109 15.18 -4.62 -3.55
CA PHE A 109 15.98 -5.81 -3.30
C PHE A 109 15.96 -6.72 -4.53
N ILE A 110 17.10 -7.34 -4.84
CA ILE A 110 17.26 -8.28 -5.95
C ILE A 110 18.05 -9.50 -5.52
N THR A 111 17.65 -10.66 -6.03
CA THR A 111 18.40 -11.91 -5.89
C THR A 111 18.44 -12.65 -7.22
N GLY A 112 19.54 -13.36 -7.45
CA GLY A 112 19.70 -14.29 -8.57
C GLY A 112 19.24 -15.72 -8.25
N SER A 113 18.90 -16.02 -6.99
CA SER A 113 18.52 -17.35 -6.54
C SER A 113 17.40 -17.28 -5.51
N THR A 114 16.25 -17.85 -5.85
CA THR A 114 15.11 -17.97 -4.92
C THR A 114 14.77 -19.41 -4.62
N MET A 115 14.27 -19.67 -3.42
CA MET A 115 13.63 -20.93 -3.04
C MET A 115 12.15 -20.72 -2.73
N VAL A 116 11.36 -21.79 -2.86
CA VAL A 116 9.94 -21.82 -2.53
C VAL A 116 9.79 -22.36 -1.12
N VAL A 117 9.09 -21.64 -0.26
CA VAL A 117 8.85 -22.00 1.14
C VAL A 117 7.36 -21.97 1.47
N ASN A 118 6.98 -22.71 2.51
CA ASN A 118 5.62 -22.69 3.04
C ASN A 118 5.32 -21.34 3.72
N THR A 119 4.18 -20.73 3.38
CA THR A 119 3.81 -19.40 3.88
C THR A 119 3.44 -19.43 5.37
N TYR A 120 2.76 -20.47 5.83
CA TYR A 120 2.42 -20.65 7.24
C TYR A 120 3.69 -20.78 8.10
N GLU A 121 4.56 -21.73 7.77
CA GLU A 121 5.80 -21.99 8.55
C GLU A 121 6.76 -20.79 8.54
N THR A 122 6.80 -20.05 7.42
CA THR A 122 7.75 -18.92 7.28
C THR A 122 7.23 -17.65 7.95
N ILE A 123 5.93 -17.41 7.91
CA ILE A 123 5.32 -16.13 8.34
C ILE A 123 4.37 -16.35 9.52
N PHE A 124 3.30 -17.13 9.32
CA PHE A 124 2.14 -17.13 10.22
C PHE A 124 2.22 -18.04 11.45
N GLU A 125 3.22 -18.93 11.54
CA GLU A 125 3.53 -19.69 12.75
C GLU A 125 4.12 -18.79 13.86
N LYS A 126 4.59 -17.59 13.49
CA LYS A 126 5.25 -16.64 14.37
C LYS A 126 4.40 -15.38 14.58
N THR A 127 4.65 -14.68 15.67
CA THR A 127 4.02 -13.38 15.96
C THR A 127 4.73 -12.22 15.27
N GLY A 128 6.01 -12.39 14.90
CA GLY A 128 6.85 -11.34 14.33
C GLY A 128 7.68 -10.58 15.38
N GLU A 129 7.48 -10.86 16.66
CA GLU A 129 8.23 -10.26 17.77
C GLU A 129 9.36 -11.18 18.29
N GLU A 130 9.49 -12.39 17.75
CA GLU A 130 10.52 -13.34 18.16
C GLU A 130 11.93 -12.83 17.79
N PRO A 131 12.94 -12.97 18.68
CA PRO A 131 14.30 -12.47 18.41
C PRO A 131 15.00 -13.08 17.20
N ASP A 132 14.58 -14.28 16.78
CA ASP A 132 15.11 -15.02 15.63
C ASP A 132 14.18 -14.95 14.41
N PHE A 133 13.10 -14.17 14.47
CA PHE A 133 12.27 -13.92 13.31
C PHE A 133 12.98 -12.98 12.33
N TYR A 134 13.00 -13.39 11.08
CA TYR A 134 13.49 -12.59 9.97
C TYR A 134 12.48 -12.67 8.83
N LEU A 135 11.94 -11.51 8.44
CA LEU A 135 11.09 -11.39 7.27
C LEU A 135 11.96 -11.09 6.05
N SER A 136 12.00 -12.02 5.10
CA SER A 136 12.66 -11.79 3.81
C SER A 136 12.09 -10.53 3.15
N PRO A 137 12.94 -9.58 2.68
CA PRO A 137 12.49 -8.40 1.94
C PRO A 137 11.75 -8.70 0.64
N LEU A 138 11.87 -9.93 0.12
CA LEU A 138 11.14 -10.39 -1.07
C LEU A 138 9.66 -10.68 -0.76
N ILE A 139 9.32 -10.90 0.51
CA ILE A 139 7.94 -11.04 0.98
C ILE A 139 7.36 -9.64 1.16
N THR A 140 6.56 -9.24 0.20
CA THR A 140 5.86 -7.95 0.15
C THR A 140 4.38 -8.21 -0.06
N PRO A 141 3.50 -7.26 0.28
CA PRO A 141 2.08 -7.36 -0.04
C PRO A 141 1.83 -7.64 -1.53
N SER A 142 2.59 -7.02 -2.44
CA SER A 142 2.53 -7.28 -3.88
C SER A 142 2.94 -8.72 -4.22
N SER A 143 4.04 -9.22 -3.66
CA SER A 143 4.51 -10.58 -3.98
C SER A 143 3.61 -11.67 -3.39
N LEU A 144 3.01 -11.43 -2.21
CA LEU A 144 1.95 -12.26 -1.65
C LEU A 144 0.72 -12.27 -2.57
N LEU A 145 0.26 -11.10 -3.01
CA LEU A 145 -0.89 -10.96 -3.90
C LEU A 145 -0.64 -11.63 -5.25
N THR A 146 0.51 -11.39 -5.88
CA THR A 146 0.90 -12.04 -7.15
C THR A 146 0.91 -13.56 -6.99
N SER A 147 1.51 -14.08 -5.91
CA SER A 147 1.57 -15.53 -5.65
C SER A 147 0.18 -16.13 -5.46
N TYR A 148 -0.71 -15.45 -4.74
CA TYR A 148 -2.10 -15.87 -4.59
C TYR A 148 -2.87 -15.83 -5.91
N LEU A 149 -2.77 -14.73 -6.65
CA LEU A 149 -3.51 -14.50 -7.88
C LEU A 149 -3.19 -15.52 -8.96
N VAL A 150 -1.95 -16.00 -9.04
CA VAL A 150 -1.57 -17.08 -9.97
C VAL A 150 -2.44 -18.32 -9.76
N ASN A 151 -2.65 -18.74 -8.50
CA ASN A 151 -3.52 -19.87 -8.19
C ASN A 151 -5.00 -19.51 -8.34
N TYR A 152 -5.41 -18.34 -7.86
CA TYR A 152 -6.78 -17.85 -7.95
C TYR A 152 -7.29 -17.78 -9.39
N LEU A 153 -6.50 -17.22 -10.30
CA LEU A 153 -6.85 -17.13 -11.72
C LEU A 153 -6.91 -18.53 -12.35
N LYS A 154 -5.98 -19.43 -12.02
CA LYS A 154 -6.02 -20.81 -12.52
C LYS A 154 -7.31 -21.55 -12.13
N VAL A 155 -7.83 -21.29 -10.93
CA VAL A 155 -9.05 -21.93 -10.43
C VAL A 155 -10.32 -21.29 -11.00
N ASN A 156 -10.42 -19.96 -10.95
CA ASN A 156 -11.66 -19.24 -11.31
C ASN A 156 -11.72 -18.86 -12.80
N PHE A 157 -10.57 -18.68 -13.44
CA PHE A 157 -10.43 -18.24 -14.83
C PHE A 157 -9.33 -19.04 -15.57
N PRO A 158 -9.52 -20.34 -15.82
CA PRO A 158 -8.45 -21.23 -16.29
C PRO A 158 -7.80 -20.82 -17.62
N GLU A 159 -8.48 -20.02 -18.43
CA GLU A 159 -7.98 -19.48 -19.70
C GLU A 159 -6.98 -18.32 -19.51
N LEU A 160 -6.90 -17.76 -18.30
CA LEU A 160 -5.97 -16.69 -17.96
C LEU A 160 -4.66 -17.26 -17.40
N SER A 161 -3.54 -16.76 -17.91
CA SER A 161 -2.20 -17.06 -17.39
C SER A 161 -1.50 -15.78 -16.98
N MET A 162 -1.27 -15.61 -15.67
CA MET A 162 -0.54 -14.49 -15.13
C MET A 162 0.95 -14.80 -15.03
N ASN A 163 1.80 -13.86 -15.45
CA ASN A 163 3.24 -13.96 -15.22
C ASN A 163 3.54 -13.73 -13.73
N GLN A 164 4.37 -14.58 -13.13
CA GLN A 164 4.79 -14.44 -11.72
C GLN A 164 5.77 -13.28 -11.49
N SER A 165 6.19 -12.59 -12.55
CA SER A 165 7.16 -11.49 -12.48
C SER A 165 6.55 -10.12 -12.19
N LEU A 166 5.25 -10.01 -11.89
CA LEU A 166 4.67 -8.71 -11.52
C LEU A 166 5.14 -8.34 -10.11
N THR A 167 5.76 -7.16 -9.98
CA THR A 167 6.48 -6.73 -8.79
C THR A 167 5.78 -5.63 -8.01
N SER A 168 4.75 -4.98 -8.59
CA SER A 168 4.00 -3.90 -7.95
C SER A 168 2.48 -4.08 -8.03
N PHE A 169 1.75 -3.46 -7.09
CA PHE A 169 0.29 -3.39 -7.11
C PHE A 169 -0.26 -2.84 -8.43
N GLN A 170 0.37 -1.78 -8.96
CA GLN A 170 -0.10 -1.15 -10.19
C GLN A 170 -0.03 -2.13 -11.37
N GLU A 171 1.08 -2.86 -11.52
CA GLU A 171 1.21 -3.88 -12.58
C GLU A 171 0.15 -4.99 -12.44
N ILE A 172 -0.13 -5.43 -11.21
CA ILE A 172 -1.16 -6.44 -10.93
C ILE A 172 -2.54 -5.93 -11.35
N VAL A 173 -2.90 -4.71 -10.93
CA VAL A 173 -4.19 -4.11 -11.27
C VAL A 173 -4.31 -3.84 -12.78
N ASP A 174 -3.26 -3.33 -13.41
CA ASP A 174 -3.21 -3.09 -14.86
C ASP A 174 -3.38 -4.39 -15.66
N TYR A 175 -2.74 -5.48 -15.22
CA TYR A 175 -2.93 -6.80 -15.82
C TYR A 175 -4.39 -7.23 -15.74
N ILE A 176 -5.02 -7.13 -14.56
CA ILE A 176 -6.41 -7.55 -14.37
C ILE A 176 -7.36 -6.68 -15.21
N LYS A 177 -7.17 -5.36 -15.21
CA LYS A 177 -7.91 -4.42 -16.05
C LYS A 177 -7.83 -4.79 -17.53
N LEU A 178 -6.62 -5.07 -18.01
CA LEU A 178 -6.40 -5.47 -19.40
C LEU A 178 -7.19 -6.74 -19.75
N GLN A 179 -7.21 -7.74 -18.86
CA GLN A 179 -8.04 -8.94 -19.06
C GLN A 179 -9.53 -8.62 -19.06
N SER A 180 -9.99 -7.79 -18.13
CA SER A 180 -11.38 -7.36 -18.03
C SER A 180 -11.89 -6.61 -19.26
N MET A 181 -11.06 -5.76 -19.87
CA MET A 181 -11.39 -5.08 -21.14
C MET A 181 -11.59 -6.08 -22.30
N GLY A 182 -10.95 -7.24 -22.23
CA GLY A 182 -11.15 -8.36 -23.14
C GLY A 182 -12.38 -9.23 -22.81
N ASN A 183 -13.20 -8.85 -21.83
CA ASN A 183 -14.28 -9.64 -21.23
C ASN A 183 -13.80 -10.99 -20.65
N ASN A 184 -12.56 -11.05 -20.17
CA ASN A 184 -12.01 -12.21 -19.48
C ASN A 184 -11.78 -11.88 -18.01
N GLY A 185 -12.14 -12.79 -17.11
CA GLY A 185 -11.87 -12.63 -15.69
C GLY A 185 -12.86 -11.72 -14.98
N PHE A 186 -12.36 -10.56 -14.52
CA PHE A 186 -13.12 -9.62 -13.71
C PHE A 186 -14.03 -8.74 -14.58
N GLU A 187 -15.15 -8.29 -14.01
CA GLU A 187 -16.09 -7.36 -14.62
C GLU A 187 -15.82 -5.93 -14.14
N ILE A 188 -15.62 -4.99 -15.07
CA ILE A 188 -15.51 -3.56 -14.76
C ILE A 188 -16.91 -3.02 -14.45
N VAL A 189 -17.11 -2.54 -13.23
CA VAL A 189 -18.40 -2.00 -12.79
C VAL A 189 -18.26 -0.60 -12.18
N PRO A 190 -19.28 0.28 -12.32
CA PRO A 190 -19.26 1.58 -11.67
C PRO A 190 -19.46 1.41 -10.16
N ARG A 191 -18.79 2.26 -9.36
CA ARG A 191 -18.92 2.26 -7.89
C ARG A 191 -20.35 2.38 -7.37
N THR A 192 -21.26 2.95 -8.17
CA THR A 192 -22.68 3.08 -7.84
C THR A 192 -23.36 1.73 -7.64
N LEU A 193 -22.88 0.65 -8.28
CA LEU A 193 -23.43 -0.69 -8.05
C LEU A 193 -23.25 -1.16 -6.61
N LEU A 194 -22.19 -0.72 -5.91
CA LEU A 194 -22.02 -1.00 -4.48
C LEU A 194 -22.69 0.08 -3.62
N THR A 195 -22.39 1.35 -3.88
CA THR A 195 -22.73 2.44 -2.95
C THR A 195 -24.24 2.73 -2.85
N SER A 196 -25.02 2.38 -3.88
CA SER A 196 -26.48 2.52 -3.85
C SER A 196 -27.20 1.44 -3.04
N GLN A 197 -26.53 0.33 -2.74
CA GLN A 197 -27.14 -0.78 -1.99
C GLN A 197 -27.32 -0.42 -0.51
N SER A 198 -28.34 -1.00 0.13
CA SER A 198 -28.53 -0.86 1.59
C SER A 198 -27.47 -1.65 2.38
N ASN A 199 -27.08 -2.82 1.88
CA ASN A 199 -25.96 -3.63 2.36
C ASN A 199 -25.11 -4.05 1.16
N PRO A 200 -24.10 -3.24 0.80
CA PRO A 200 -23.22 -3.47 -0.35
C PRO A 200 -22.68 -4.90 -0.40
N THR A 201 -23.15 -5.67 -1.38
CA THR A 201 -22.71 -7.04 -1.63
C THR A 201 -22.18 -7.14 -3.05
N VAL A 202 -20.98 -7.70 -3.18
CA VAL A 202 -20.34 -8.01 -4.45
C VAL A 202 -20.98 -9.27 -5.04
N LEU A 203 -21.37 -9.23 -6.32
CA LEU A 203 -22.14 -10.31 -6.96
C LEU A 203 -21.33 -11.12 -7.98
N SER A 204 -20.16 -10.62 -8.39
CA SER A 204 -19.22 -11.27 -9.29
C SER A 204 -17.79 -10.81 -8.96
N HIS A 205 -16.79 -11.27 -9.69
CA HIS A 205 -15.43 -10.74 -9.57
C HIS A 205 -15.40 -9.33 -10.17
N TRP A 206 -15.35 -8.32 -9.32
CA TRP A 206 -15.54 -6.93 -9.73
C TRP A 206 -14.24 -6.15 -9.67
N ILE A 207 -14.08 -5.24 -10.63
CA ILE A 207 -13.12 -4.14 -10.57
C ILE A 207 -13.86 -2.81 -10.67
N ILE A 208 -13.53 -1.87 -9.78
CA ILE A 208 -14.07 -0.52 -9.74
C ILE A 208 -12.92 0.46 -9.92
N GLU A 209 -13.01 1.31 -10.94
CA GLU A 209 -11.97 2.30 -11.30
C GLU A 209 -12.28 3.70 -10.74
N ASP A 210 -12.60 3.77 -9.45
CA ASP A 210 -12.93 5.00 -8.73
C ASP A 210 -12.88 4.74 -7.21
N ASP A 211 -12.84 5.81 -6.43
CA ASP A 211 -12.91 5.74 -4.97
C ASP A 211 -14.28 5.19 -4.52
N VAL A 212 -14.23 4.20 -3.64
CA VAL A 212 -15.40 3.57 -3.04
C VAL A 212 -15.58 4.05 -1.61
N SER A 213 -16.74 4.64 -1.33
CA SER A 213 -17.11 5.07 0.02
C SER A 213 -18.38 4.36 0.50
N ILE A 214 -18.25 3.51 1.50
CA ILE A 214 -19.36 2.81 2.14
C ILE A 214 -19.82 3.63 3.35
N THR A 215 -20.90 4.38 3.16
CA THR A 215 -21.41 5.35 4.12
C THR A 215 -22.60 4.83 4.91
N GLY A 216 -22.85 5.41 6.08
CA GLY A 216 -24.02 5.11 6.91
C GLY A 216 -23.86 3.88 7.81
N GLY A 217 -22.64 3.39 8.04
CA GLY A 217 -22.40 2.19 8.84
C GLY A 217 -22.91 0.91 8.19
N LYS A 218 -22.88 0.85 6.85
CA LYS A 218 -23.29 -0.32 6.06
C LYS A 218 -22.15 -1.33 5.99
N ASN A 219 -22.49 -2.60 5.88
CA ASN A 219 -21.49 -3.64 5.70
C ASN A 219 -21.16 -3.82 4.22
N LEU A 220 -19.88 -3.97 3.91
CA LEU A 220 -19.41 -4.42 2.61
C LEU A 220 -19.15 -5.92 2.69
N THR A 221 -19.83 -6.70 1.85
CA THR A 221 -19.69 -8.15 1.80
C THR A 221 -19.18 -8.59 0.44
N ILE A 222 -18.01 -9.24 0.44
CA ILE A 222 -17.47 -10.00 -0.67
C ILE A 222 -17.67 -11.48 -0.35
N PRO A 223 -18.59 -12.19 -1.02
CA PRO A 223 -18.81 -13.61 -0.81
C PRO A 223 -17.55 -14.45 -1.05
N ASN A 224 -17.46 -15.62 -0.39
CA ASN A 224 -16.36 -16.57 -0.60
C ASN A 224 -16.22 -16.94 -2.09
N GLY A 225 -14.97 -17.10 -2.54
CA GLY A 225 -14.64 -17.34 -3.95
C GLY A 225 -14.59 -16.07 -4.80
N LEU A 226 -15.26 -14.98 -4.39
CA LEU A 226 -15.20 -13.70 -5.10
C LEU A 226 -14.07 -12.81 -4.58
N MET A 227 -13.64 -11.89 -5.44
CA MET A 227 -12.66 -10.86 -5.11
C MET A 227 -13.16 -9.52 -5.64
N LEU A 228 -13.00 -8.49 -4.81
CA LEU A 228 -13.25 -7.11 -5.20
C LEU A 228 -11.91 -6.40 -5.39
N ILE A 229 -11.75 -5.73 -6.53
CA ILE A 229 -10.61 -4.85 -6.81
C ILE A 229 -11.11 -3.42 -6.89
N ILE A 230 -10.48 -2.52 -6.14
CA ILE A 230 -10.74 -1.09 -6.18
C ILE A 230 -9.46 -0.43 -6.65
N ASP A 231 -9.49 0.12 -7.86
CA ASP A 231 -8.43 0.98 -8.36
C ASP A 231 -8.71 2.43 -7.94
N GLY A 232 -8.41 2.70 -6.67
CA GLY A 232 -8.75 3.92 -5.95
C GLY A 232 -8.74 3.68 -4.43
N ASP A 233 -9.27 4.62 -3.67
CA ASP A 233 -9.36 4.51 -2.21
C ASP A 233 -10.63 3.78 -1.75
N LEU A 234 -10.52 3.02 -0.66
CA LEU A 234 -11.65 2.43 0.05
C LEU A 234 -11.88 3.13 1.39
N ASN A 235 -13.04 3.79 1.52
CA ASN A 235 -13.45 4.49 2.73
C ASN A 235 -14.67 3.81 3.36
N LEU A 236 -14.52 3.33 4.59
CA LEU A 236 -15.56 2.68 5.38
C LEU A 236 -15.96 3.62 6.53
N SER A 237 -17.25 3.98 6.59
CA SER A 237 -17.76 4.88 7.62
C SER A 237 -17.97 4.20 8.97
N ALA A 238 -18.16 4.99 10.02
CA ALA A 238 -18.35 4.48 11.37
C ALA A 238 -19.49 3.46 11.49
N GLY A 239 -19.18 2.31 12.09
CA GLY A 239 -20.10 1.19 12.24
C GLY A 239 -20.12 0.21 11.06
N SER A 240 -19.34 0.47 10.00
CA SER A 240 -19.25 -0.43 8.85
C SER A 240 -18.38 -1.65 9.20
N LYS A 241 -18.74 -2.79 8.61
CA LYS A 241 -17.92 -4.00 8.64
C LYS A 241 -17.55 -4.43 7.22
N LEU A 242 -16.33 -4.93 7.04
CA LEU A 242 -15.90 -5.59 5.80
C LEU A 242 -15.83 -7.10 6.00
N TYR A 243 -16.44 -7.83 5.07
CA TYR A 243 -16.40 -9.28 5.00
C TYR A 243 -15.80 -9.72 3.67
N GLY A 244 -14.86 -10.67 3.69
CA GLY A 244 -14.27 -11.26 2.48
C GLY A 244 -12.99 -10.57 1.99
N ASN A 245 -12.64 -10.80 0.72
CA ASN A 245 -11.33 -10.47 0.18
C ASN A 245 -11.38 -9.25 -0.75
N VAL A 246 -10.53 -8.25 -0.49
CA VAL A 246 -10.44 -7.02 -1.28
C VAL A 246 -9.00 -6.63 -1.59
N VAL A 247 -8.78 -6.17 -2.81
CA VAL A 247 -7.55 -5.53 -3.27
C VAL A 247 -7.84 -4.06 -3.52
N VAL A 248 -7.04 -3.16 -2.96
CA VAL A 248 -7.20 -1.71 -3.05
C VAL A 248 -5.90 -1.09 -3.55
N ASN A 249 -5.88 -0.58 -4.78
CA ASN A 249 -4.75 0.15 -5.35
C ASN A 249 -4.73 1.60 -4.86
N GLY A 250 -4.81 1.77 -3.56
CA GLY A 250 -4.97 3.05 -2.88
C GLY A 250 -5.00 2.83 -1.39
N LYS A 251 -5.51 3.83 -0.67
CA LYS A 251 -5.62 3.81 0.78
C LYS A 251 -6.89 3.10 1.23
N VAL A 252 -6.81 2.40 2.36
CA VAL A 252 -8.00 1.93 3.10
C VAL A 252 -8.18 2.73 4.38
N THR A 253 -9.36 3.30 4.59
CA THR A 253 -9.65 4.09 5.79
C THR A 253 -10.95 3.65 6.44
N TYR A 254 -10.88 3.25 7.71
CA TYR A 254 -12.04 3.13 8.60
C TYR A 254 -12.20 4.43 9.37
N SER A 255 -13.34 5.10 9.22
CA SER A 255 -13.66 6.35 9.92
C SER A 255 -14.42 6.08 11.21
N SER A 256 -14.01 6.67 12.34
CA SER A 256 -14.76 6.52 13.60
C SER A 256 -15.78 7.63 13.85
N GLN A 257 -16.87 7.26 14.55
CA GLN A 257 -17.84 8.22 15.08
C GLN A 257 -18.45 7.65 16.37
N GLY A 258 -18.23 8.33 17.50
CA GLY A 258 -18.76 7.93 18.80
C GLY A 258 -18.24 6.56 19.25
N SER A 259 -19.17 5.69 19.67
CA SER A 259 -18.92 4.33 20.18
C SER A 259 -19.29 3.22 19.19
N ARG A 260 -19.49 3.54 17.91
CA ARG A 260 -19.88 2.55 16.91
C ARG A 260 -18.73 1.58 16.67
N VAL A 261 -19.03 0.29 16.79
CA VAL A 261 -18.07 -0.80 16.55
C VAL A 261 -18.00 -1.07 15.06
N GLN A 262 -16.78 -1.13 14.55
CA GLN A 262 -16.43 -1.46 13.18
C GLN A 262 -15.78 -2.84 13.16
N GLY A 263 -15.71 -3.47 11.98
CA GLY A 263 -15.17 -4.83 11.91
C GLY A 263 -14.51 -5.16 10.59
N LEU A 264 -13.53 -6.04 10.67
CA LEU A 264 -12.94 -6.70 9.52
C LEU A 264 -13.00 -8.22 9.77
N GLU A 265 -13.53 -8.97 8.82
CA GLU A 265 -13.54 -10.43 8.82
C GLU A 265 -13.17 -10.88 7.39
N GLY A 266 -11.88 -10.84 7.07
CA GLY A 266 -11.40 -11.08 5.71
C GLY A 266 -10.02 -10.52 5.45
N THR A 267 -9.70 -10.35 4.18
CA THR A 267 -8.34 -10.04 3.72
C THR A 267 -8.31 -8.75 2.92
N ILE A 268 -7.39 -7.86 3.28
CA ILE A 268 -7.15 -6.59 2.60
C ILE A 268 -5.72 -6.62 2.06
N TYR A 269 -5.59 -6.44 0.75
CA TYR A 269 -4.34 -6.06 0.09
C TYR A 269 -4.44 -4.58 -0.30
N ALA A 270 -3.55 -3.73 0.20
CA ALA A 270 -3.55 -2.29 -0.06
C ALA A 270 -2.19 -1.80 -0.58
N ASN A 271 -2.21 -0.96 -1.62
CA ASN A 271 -1.01 -0.26 -2.10
C ASN A 271 -0.69 0.99 -1.25
N GLY A 272 -1.71 1.61 -0.65
CA GLY A 272 -1.59 2.75 0.25
C GLY A 272 -1.68 2.34 1.72
N ASN A 273 -1.68 3.35 2.59
CA ASN A 273 -1.86 3.14 4.03
C ASN A 273 -3.19 2.42 4.35
N VAL A 274 -3.19 1.70 5.46
CA VAL A 274 -4.42 1.17 6.06
C VAL A 274 -4.60 1.78 7.44
N ASP A 275 -5.60 2.65 7.56
CA ASP A 275 -5.92 3.36 8.79
C ASP A 275 -7.19 2.79 9.42
N PHE A 276 -7.02 2.14 10.57
CA PHE A 276 -8.11 1.65 11.39
C PHE A 276 -8.38 2.65 12.52
N ALA A 277 -9.50 3.37 12.44
CA ALA A 277 -9.93 4.21 13.57
C ALA A 277 -10.44 3.38 14.75
N LYS A 278 -10.71 4.01 15.89
CA LYS A 278 -11.11 3.32 17.12
C LYS A 278 -12.32 2.38 17.03
N ASN A 279 -12.41 1.47 18.02
CA ASN A 279 -13.49 0.48 18.20
C ASN A 279 -13.57 -0.52 17.04
N MET A 280 -12.46 -1.20 16.76
CA MET A 280 -12.36 -2.22 15.71
C MET A 280 -12.36 -3.61 16.30
N THR A 281 -13.19 -4.49 15.73
CA THR A 281 -13.09 -5.93 15.94
C THR A 281 -12.43 -6.56 14.72
N LEU A 282 -11.34 -7.29 14.94
CA LEU A 282 -10.57 -7.92 13.88
C LEU A 282 -10.77 -9.43 13.93
N GLY A 283 -11.31 -9.99 12.86
CA GLY A 283 -11.44 -11.43 12.67
C GLY A 283 -12.23 -12.16 13.74
N THR A 284 -12.33 -13.47 13.53
CA THR A 284 -12.89 -14.44 14.46
C THR A 284 -12.07 -15.72 14.40
N TYR A 285 -12.35 -16.68 15.28
CA TYR A 285 -11.70 -18.00 15.25
C TYR A 285 -11.92 -18.74 13.92
N GLU A 286 -13.04 -18.51 13.24
CA GLU A 286 -13.35 -19.16 11.96
C GLU A 286 -12.90 -18.32 10.76
N ARG A 287 -12.63 -17.02 10.97
CA ARG A 287 -12.22 -16.09 9.92
C ARG A 287 -11.28 -15.02 10.48
N PRO A 288 -9.98 -15.34 10.63
CA PRO A 288 -8.96 -14.34 10.95
C PRO A 288 -8.96 -13.19 9.94
N SER A 289 -8.52 -12.03 10.39
CA SER A 289 -8.27 -10.90 9.47
C SER A 289 -6.84 -10.92 8.96
N PHE A 290 -6.66 -10.62 7.68
CA PHE A 290 -5.33 -10.43 7.09
C PHE A 290 -5.27 -9.05 6.46
N VAL A 291 -4.27 -8.26 6.84
CA VAL A 291 -4.12 -6.89 6.33
C VAL A 291 -2.70 -6.70 5.85
N PHE A 292 -2.55 -6.54 4.55
CA PHE A 292 -1.27 -6.38 3.90
C PHE A 292 -1.24 -5.03 3.19
N SER A 293 -0.28 -4.18 3.57
CA SER A 293 -0.18 -2.80 3.11
C SER A 293 1.22 -2.53 2.60
N GLU A 294 1.35 -2.00 1.39
CA GLU A 294 2.65 -1.58 0.86
C GLU A 294 3.25 -0.39 1.59
N GLN A 295 2.46 0.28 2.42
CA GLN A 295 2.89 1.40 3.23
C GLN A 295 2.60 1.11 4.71
N ASP A 296 2.08 2.09 5.44
CA ASP A 296 1.91 1.98 6.89
C ASP A 296 0.55 1.35 7.23
N ILE A 297 0.50 0.66 8.37
CA ILE A 297 -0.75 0.25 9.01
C ILE A 297 -0.83 0.93 10.38
N ILE A 298 -1.95 1.59 10.63
CA ILE A 298 -2.18 2.34 11.87
C ILE A 298 -3.44 1.80 12.54
N LEU A 299 -3.30 1.32 13.78
CA LEU A 299 -4.39 0.96 14.67
C LEU A 299 -4.58 2.05 15.73
N ASP A 300 -5.78 2.61 15.76
CA ASP A 300 -6.24 3.48 16.82
C ASP A 300 -6.79 2.65 18.02
N ASN A 301 -7.22 3.35 19.06
CA ASN A 301 -7.62 2.81 20.36
C ASN A 301 -8.80 1.82 20.29
N ASN A 302 -8.92 0.92 21.28
CA ASN A 302 -10.00 -0.07 21.38
C ASN A 302 -10.07 -0.96 20.12
N THR A 303 -8.97 -1.63 19.81
CA THR A 303 -8.91 -2.57 18.69
C THR A 303 -8.58 -3.96 19.23
N SER A 304 -9.38 -4.96 18.89
CA SER A 304 -9.07 -6.32 19.34
C SER A 304 -9.55 -7.43 18.40
N GLY A 305 -8.87 -8.56 18.46
CA GLY A 305 -9.28 -9.81 17.83
C GLY A 305 -8.12 -10.57 17.15
N ILE A 306 -8.45 -11.45 16.20
CA ILE A 306 -7.51 -12.33 15.52
C ILE A 306 -7.10 -11.73 14.18
N ALA A 307 -5.84 -11.31 14.05
CA ALA A 307 -5.35 -10.65 12.85
C ALA A 307 -3.85 -10.86 12.57
N TYR A 308 -3.53 -10.83 11.28
CA TYR A 308 -2.17 -10.86 10.75
C TYR A 308 -1.92 -9.62 9.90
N PHE A 309 -0.83 -8.93 10.18
CA PHE A 309 -0.46 -7.67 9.53
C PHE A 309 0.88 -7.80 8.83
N LEU A 310 0.97 -7.35 7.57
CA LEU A 310 2.25 -7.20 6.87
C LEU A 310 2.36 -5.81 6.26
N SER A 311 3.39 -5.05 6.64
CA SER A 311 3.54 -3.66 6.20
C SER A 311 4.98 -3.13 6.23
N GLN A 312 5.19 -1.91 5.72
CA GLN A 312 6.48 -1.22 5.91
C GLN A 312 6.68 -0.84 7.37
N ASN A 313 5.71 -0.12 7.92
CA ASN A 313 5.65 0.22 9.34
C ASN A 313 4.29 -0.16 9.92
N PHE A 314 4.29 -0.45 11.22
CA PHE A 314 3.09 -0.73 11.99
C PHE A 314 3.03 0.15 13.23
N SER A 315 1.86 0.72 13.52
CA SER A 315 1.65 1.55 14.70
C SER A 315 0.38 1.18 15.46
N ALA A 316 0.54 0.77 16.71
CA ALA A 316 -0.51 0.52 17.69
C ALA A 316 -0.07 1.03 19.07
N GLN A 317 -0.09 2.36 19.22
CA GLN A 317 0.47 3.05 20.39
C GLN A 317 -0.46 3.08 21.62
N GLN A 318 -1.71 2.63 21.48
CA GLN A 318 -2.71 2.75 22.54
C GLN A 318 -2.78 1.45 23.37
N GLY A 319 -2.84 1.57 24.70
CA GLY A 319 -2.81 0.41 25.61
C GLY A 319 -4.07 -0.48 25.61
N ASN A 320 -5.12 -0.13 24.88
CA ASN A 320 -6.33 -0.95 24.73
C ASN A 320 -6.39 -1.64 23.35
N ILE A 321 -5.23 -1.97 22.79
CA ILE A 321 -5.11 -2.72 21.55
C ILE A 321 -4.64 -4.14 21.91
N TYR A 322 -5.39 -5.16 21.51
CA TYR A 322 -5.11 -6.56 21.83
C TYR A 322 -5.20 -7.43 20.58
N ILE A 323 -4.07 -7.91 20.08
CA ILE A 323 -3.99 -8.66 18.83
C ILE A 323 -3.58 -10.10 19.16
N THR A 324 -4.32 -11.06 18.60
CA THR A 324 -3.90 -12.45 18.54
C THR A 324 -3.58 -12.79 17.08
N GLY A 325 -2.39 -13.28 16.74
CA GLY A 325 -1.94 -13.53 15.37
C GLY A 325 -0.50 -13.10 15.16
N GLY A 326 -0.26 -12.10 14.30
CA GLY A 326 1.10 -11.63 14.02
C GLY A 326 1.21 -10.25 13.36
N VAL A 327 2.33 -9.59 13.58
CA VAL A 327 2.68 -8.28 13.02
C VAL A 327 4.07 -8.36 12.39
N TYR A 328 4.13 -8.28 11.07
CA TYR A 328 5.35 -8.44 10.29
C TYR A 328 5.68 -7.13 9.58
N THR A 329 6.75 -6.47 10.00
CA THR A 329 7.17 -5.17 9.43
C THR A 329 8.55 -5.24 8.81
N VAL A 330 8.74 -4.51 7.71
CA VAL A 330 10.07 -4.39 7.06
C VAL A 330 10.99 -3.44 7.84
N TYR A 331 10.47 -2.35 8.39
CA TYR A 331 11.28 -1.32 9.03
C TYR A 331 11.01 -1.18 10.53
N ASN A 332 9.81 -0.72 10.90
CA ASN A 332 9.51 -0.42 12.29
C ASN A 332 8.13 -0.94 12.71
N SER A 333 8.08 -1.53 13.89
CA SER A 333 6.83 -1.83 14.59
C SER A 333 6.80 -1.06 15.91
N ILE A 334 5.71 -0.31 16.15
CA ILE A 334 5.46 0.38 17.42
C ILE A 334 4.23 -0.24 18.05
N LEU A 335 4.46 -1.12 19.03
CA LEU A 335 3.43 -1.84 19.77
C LEU A 335 3.46 -1.40 21.24
N GLN A 336 2.28 -1.11 21.81
CA GLN A 336 2.15 -0.83 23.24
C GLN A 336 1.93 -2.10 24.07
N ASN A 337 1.32 -3.12 23.47
CA ASN A 337 1.08 -4.44 24.06
C ASN A 337 1.64 -5.50 23.11
N ASP A 338 2.14 -6.60 23.67
CA ASP A 338 2.64 -7.75 22.91
C ASP A 338 1.50 -8.40 22.10
N VAL A 339 1.87 -9.04 20.99
CA VAL A 339 0.98 -9.83 20.14
C VAL A 339 0.94 -11.27 20.64
N GLU A 340 -0.25 -11.79 20.90
CA GLU A 340 -0.43 -13.19 21.29
C GLU A 340 -0.44 -14.10 20.07
N LEU A 341 0.19 -15.27 20.13
CA LEU A 341 0.14 -16.23 19.04
C LEU A 341 -1.27 -16.83 18.89
N TYR A 342 -1.73 -17.01 17.64
CA TYR A 342 -2.94 -17.79 17.35
C TYR A 342 -2.57 -19.21 16.87
N PRO A 343 -2.65 -20.24 17.72
CA PRO A 343 -2.15 -21.59 17.38
C PRO A 343 -3.08 -22.37 16.44
N ASP A 344 -4.34 -21.96 16.30
CA ASP A 344 -5.36 -22.72 15.56
C ASP A 344 -5.54 -22.23 14.10
N LEU A 345 -4.59 -21.46 13.55
CA LEU A 345 -4.66 -21.04 12.16
C LEU A 345 -4.53 -22.25 11.22
N ASP A 346 -5.60 -22.53 10.47
CA ASP A 346 -5.68 -23.64 9.53
C ASP A 346 -5.20 -23.22 8.13
N GLU A 347 -4.04 -23.75 7.72
CA GLU A 347 -3.45 -23.52 6.40
C GLU A 347 -4.36 -24.01 5.25
N SER A 348 -5.20 -25.02 5.48
CA SER A 348 -6.07 -25.56 4.43
C SER A 348 -7.11 -24.56 3.93
N LEU A 349 -7.37 -23.50 4.72
CA LEU A 349 -8.31 -22.42 4.40
C LEU A 349 -7.64 -21.22 3.74
N PHE A 350 -6.32 -21.24 3.50
CA PHE A 350 -5.58 -20.10 2.93
C PHE A 350 -6.14 -19.64 1.59
N TYR A 351 -6.59 -20.56 0.73
CA TYR A 351 -7.21 -20.20 -0.53
C TYR A 351 -8.45 -19.30 -0.35
N ASP A 352 -9.29 -19.59 0.64
CA ASP A 352 -10.49 -18.81 0.97
C ASP A 352 -10.15 -17.51 1.71
N TYR A 353 -9.05 -17.50 2.46
CA TYR A 353 -8.47 -16.31 3.09
C TYR A 353 -7.70 -15.42 2.10
N ALA A 354 -7.67 -15.75 0.83
CA ALA A 354 -6.84 -15.04 -0.15
C ALA A 354 -5.34 -14.99 0.20
N ILE A 355 -4.83 -16.04 0.83
CA ILE A 355 -3.43 -16.18 1.23
C ILE A 355 -2.76 -17.23 0.32
N PRO A 356 -1.57 -16.97 -0.22
CA PRO A 356 -0.84 -18.00 -0.94
C PRO A 356 -0.36 -19.09 0.04
N THR A 357 -0.35 -20.35 -0.37
CA THR A 357 0.23 -21.44 0.45
C THR A 357 1.75 -21.43 0.39
N VAL A 358 2.34 -20.89 -0.68
CA VAL A 358 3.80 -20.80 -0.85
C VAL A 358 4.24 -19.39 -1.24
N VAL A 359 5.43 -19.01 -0.77
CA VAL A 359 6.11 -17.75 -1.12
C VAL A 359 7.53 -18.02 -1.59
N TYR A 360 8.13 -17.01 -2.20
CA TYR A 360 9.49 -17.05 -2.71
C TYR A 360 10.40 -16.19 -1.83
N VAL A 361 11.48 -16.77 -1.36
CA VAL A 361 12.52 -16.11 -0.57
C VAL A 361 13.89 -16.33 -1.20
N GLU A 362 14.87 -15.54 -0.80
CA GLU A 362 16.27 -15.73 -1.18
C GLU A 362 16.75 -17.12 -0.76
N SER A 363 17.53 -17.78 -1.62
CA SER A 363 18.15 -19.06 -1.30
C SER A 363 19.55 -18.84 -0.73
N ASP A 364 19.94 -19.60 0.29
CA ASP A 364 21.28 -19.57 0.88
C ASP A 364 22.35 -20.31 0.05
N SER A 365 21.96 -21.11 -0.96
CA SER A 365 22.90 -21.90 -1.74
C SER A 365 22.76 -21.67 -3.25
N THR A 366 23.90 -21.47 -3.91
CA THR A 366 24.00 -21.45 -5.37
C THR A 366 23.89 -22.90 -5.86
N GLY A 367 22.68 -23.39 -6.17
CA GLY A 367 22.50 -24.69 -6.82
C GLY A 367 21.47 -25.63 -6.20
N GLU A 368 20.67 -25.21 -5.22
CA GLU A 368 19.55 -26.02 -4.74
C GLU A 368 18.44 -26.18 -5.79
N ILE A 369 17.79 -27.35 -5.76
CA ILE A 369 16.75 -27.76 -6.71
C ILE A 369 15.48 -26.95 -6.41
N GLY A 370 15.30 -25.84 -7.11
CA GLY A 370 14.12 -24.96 -6.98
C GLY A 370 14.22 -23.63 -7.72
N PHE A 371 15.18 -23.51 -8.65
CA PHE A 371 15.52 -22.28 -9.36
C PHE A 371 14.31 -21.59 -10.00
N SER A 372 13.98 -20.39 -9.51
CA SER A 372 13.04 -19.47 -10.16
C SER A 372 13.73 -18.14 -10.52
N GLY A 373 14.85 -18.21 -11.24
CA GLY A 373 15.45 -17.05 -11.90
C GLY A 373 15.76 -15.84 -11.01
N PHE A 374 16.04 -14.71 -11.65
CA PHE A 374 16.21 -13.45 -10.96
C PHE A 374 14.85 -12.91 -10.50
N ARG A 375 14.77 -12.46 -9.25
CA ARG A 375 13.60 -11.76 -8.71
C ARG A 375 14.03 -10.48 -8.02
N PHE A 376 13.22 -9.44 -8.18
CA PHE A 376 13.41 -8.17 -7.48
C PHE A 376 12.07 -7.62 -6.99
N THR A 377 12.14 -6.69 -6.03
CA THR A 377 10.98 -5.98 -5.49
C THR A 377 10.82 -4.62 -6.16
N TYR A 378 9.59 -4.11 -6.23
CA TYR A 378 9.39 -2.75 -6.72
C TYR A 378 10.12 -1.71 -5.84
N PRO A 379 10.78 -0.69 -6.42
CA PRO A 379 11.49 0.33 -5.64
C PRO A 379 10.55 1.13 -4.74
N LYS A 380 10.87 1.21 -3.43
CA LYS A 380 10.04 1.89 -2.43
C LYS A 380 10.82 2.95 -1.69
N LEU A 381 10.10 3.97 -1.26
CA LEU A 381 10.67 5.04 -0.45
C LEU A 381 10.97 4.53 0.96
N THR A 382 12.24 4.53 1.35
CA THR A 382 12.72 4.13 2.67
C THR A 382 13.18 5.35 3.47
N THR A 383 13.08 5.26 4.79
CA THR A 383 13.47 6.36 5.71
C THR A 383 14.94 6.68 5.66
#